data_AF-A0A662P6F7-F1
#
_entry.id   AF-A0A662P6F7-F1
#
_cell.length_a   1.000
_cell.length_b   1.000
_cell.length_c   1.000
_cell.angle_alpha   90.00
_cell.angle_beta   90.00
_cell.angle_gamma   90.00
#
_symmetry.space_group_name_H-M   'P 1'
#
loop_
_entity.id
_entity.type
_entity.pdbx_description
1 polymer ?
#
loop_
_entity_poly.entity_id
_entity_poly.type
_entity_poly.pdbx_seq_one_letter_code
_entity_poly.pdbx_strand_id
1 'polypeptide(L)'
;PRPVDSKSYGRRIRYIWEVVDYGRYATIAEWNPATDSFRVDFSNSVVLDKIAARIAKTKEEVIAEVERRAALLRRLTENKVIEIRDIAREIYSYYSNPEQVLRKYGLRARAIQVPVGEPAPMSESMEVRESEAIKAEAPSTWSEGADEEDKVAESILNILREHEGAYPLWRIFVEAPVSKITVFKALKKLRESGKVEVSRSIIRLKES
;
A
#
# COMPACT_ATOMS: atom_id res chain seq x y z
N PRO A 1 16.03 28.92 -2.22
CA PRO A 1 16.29 27.90 -1.18
C PRO A 1 17.14 28.51 -0.06
N ARG A 2 16.97 28.07 1.18
CA ARG A 2 17.81 28.57 2.28
C ARG A 2 19.26 28.16 2.02
N PRO A 3 20.22 29.10 2.13
CA PRO A 3 21.63 28.77 2.00
C PRO A 3 22.03 27.75 3.06
N VAL A 4 22.76 26.72 2.64
CA VAL A 4 23.46 25.80 3.55
C VAL A 4 24.94 25.97 3.26
N ASP A 5 25.74 26.20 4.31
CA ASP A 5 27.18 26.46 4.20
C ASP A 5 27.56 27.49 3.13
N SER A 6 26.92 28.67 3.18
CA SER A 6 27.19 29.82 2.29
C SER A 6 27.00 29.59 0.78
N LYS A 7 26.44 28.44 0.38
CA LYS A 7 26.11 28.15 -1.03
C LYS A 7 24.63 28.42 -1.30
N SER A 8 24.36 29.17 -2.38
CA SER A 8 22.99 29.52 -2.84
C SER A 8 22.32 28.42 -3.66
N TYR A 9 23.04 27.35 -4.00
CA TYR A 9 22.56 26.25 -4.82
C TYR A 9 22.46 24.96 -4.02
N GLY A 10 21.45 24.13 -4.33
CA GLY A 10 21.24 22.86 -3.67
C GLY A 10 20.24 21.98 -4.44
N ARG A 11 20.32 20.68 -4.22
CA ARG A 11 19.35 19.70 -4.77
C ARG A 11 18.12 19.66 -3.87
N ARG A 12 16.94 19.58 -4.47
CA ARG A 12 15.65 19.44 -3.79
C ARG A 12 14.80 18.43 -4.56
N ILE A 13 14.11 17.57 -3.82
CA ILE A 13 12.99 16.83 -4.39
C ILE A 13 11.89 17.86 -4.65
N ARG A 14 11.25 17.83 -5.84
CA ARG A 14 10.18 18.79 -6.17
C ARG A 14 8.81 18.24 -5.86
N TYR A 15 8.57 16.99 -6.23
CA TYR A 15 7.30 16.29 -6.00
C TYR A 15 7.57 14.85 -5.57
N ILE A 16 6.66 14.30 -4.77
CA ILE A 16 6.55 12.87 -4.51
C ILE A 16 5.17 12.45 -5.00
N TRP A 17 5.15 11.56 -5.98
CA TRP A 17 3.94 11.01 -6.57
C TRP A 17 3.82 9.52 -6.27
N GLU A 18 2.61 9.09 -5.96
CA GLU A 18 2.23 7.69 -5.97
C GLU A 18 1.60 7.34 -7.31
N VAL A 19 2.09 6.27 -7.94
CA VAL A 19 1.45 5.68 -9.12
C VAL A 19 0.27 4.85 -8.63
N VAL A 20 -0.95 5.37 -8.82
CA VAL A 20 -2.17 4.69 -8.37
C VAL A 20 -2.61 3.67 -9.43
N ASP A 21 -2.52 4.05 -10.70
CA ASP A 21 -2.92 3.26 -11.87
C ASP A 21 -2.34 3.87 -13.15
N TYR A 22 -2.58 3.25 -14.30
CA TYR A 22 -2.22 3.79 -15.60
C TYR A 22 -2.83 5.20 -15.79
N GLY A 23 -1.95 6.19 -15.98
CA GLY A 23 -2.34 7.59 -16.16
C GLY A 23 -2.89 8.28 -14.91
N ARG A 24 -2.91 7.62 -13.75
CA ARG A 24 -3.39 8.20 -12.48
C ARG A 24 -2.28 8.26 -11.44
N TYR A 25 -1.98 9.48 -11.01
CA TYR A 25 -0.95 9.79 -10.01
C TYR A 25 -1.56 10.60 -8.88
N ALA A 26 -1.16 10.30 -7.65
CA ALA A 26 -1.52 11.08 -6.46
C ALA A 26 -0.28 11.83 -5.95
N THR A 27 -0.38 13.14 -5.78
CA THR A 27 0.70 13.94 -5.19
C THR A 27 0.62 13.88 -3.68
N ILE A 28 1.66 13.31 -3.07
CA ILE A 28 1.75 13.11 -1.61
C ILE A 28 2.59 14.21 -0.97
N ALA A 29 3.58 14.72 -1.70
CA ALA A 29 4.40 15.80 -1.20
C ALA A 29 4.84 16.74 -2.32
N GLU A 30 4.92 18.04 -2.01
CA GLU A 30 5.41 19.06 -2.92
C GLU A 30 6.36 20.02 -2.18
N TRP A 31 7.39 20.47 -2.89
CA TRP A 31 8.32 21.48 -2.38
C TRP A 31 7.81 22.88 -2.71
N ASN A 32 7.70 23.72 -1.68
CA ASN A 32 7.46 25.14 -1.82
C ASN A 32 8.81 25.90 -1.94
N PRO A 33 9.15 26.46 -3.12
CA PRO A 33 10.41 27.15 -3.34
C PRO A 33 10.52 28.47 -2.58
N ALA A 34 9.40 29.14 -2.29
CA ALA A 34 9.37 30.44 -1.63
C ALA A 34 9.77 30.33 -0.14
N THR A 35 9.33 29.26 0.53
CA THR A 35 9.59 29.02 1.96
C THR A 35 10.71 28.01 2.23
N ASP A 36 11.21 27.36 1.17
CA ASP A 36 12.09 26.18 1.22
C ASP A 36 11.56 25.11 2.18
N SER A 37 10.27 24.81 2.06
CA SER A 37 9.58 23.84 2.90
C SER A 37 8.85 22.81 2.06
N PHE A 38 8.56 21.66 2.65
CA PHE A 38 7.74 20.63 2.03
C PHE A 38 6.32 20.68 2.58
N ARG A 39 5.33 20.56 1.69
CA ARG A 39 3.94 20.28 2.05
C ARG A 39 3.71 18.80 1.82
N VAL A 40 3.11 18.12 2.79
CA VAL A 40 2.90 16.67 2.76
C VAL A 40 1.46 16.40 3.13
N ASP A 41 0.81 15.53 2.37
CA ASP A 41 -0.56 15.08 2.60
C ASP A 41 -0.63 13.56 2.52
N PHE A 42 -0.49 12.92 3.67
CA PHE A 42 -0.60 11.46 3.78
C PHE A 42 -2.04 10.97 3.79
N SER A 43 -3.04 11.84 3.98
CA SER A 43 -4.46 11.43 4.00
C SER A 43 -4.90 10.85 2.66
N ASN A 44 -4.28 11.31 1.57
CA ASN A 44 -4.53 10.87 0.20
C ASN A 44 -3.59 9.75 -0.28
N SER A 45 -2.74 9.19 0.60
CA SER A 45 -1.82 8.12 0.23
C SER A 45 -2.53 6.78 0.08
N VAL A 46 -2.53 6.25 -1.15
CA VAL A 46 -3.04 4.91 -1.49
C VAL A 46 -2.04 3.83 -1.09
N VAL A 47 -0.74 4.15 -1.11
CA VAL A 47 0.31 3.23 -0.65
C VAL A 47 0.17 2.97 0.85
N LEU A 48 -0.08 3.99 1.67
CA LEU A 48 -0.30 3.81 3.10
C LEU A 48 -1.59 3.02 3.38
N ASP A 49 -2.66 3.20 2.59
CA ASP A 49 -3.87 2.37 2.69
C ASP A 49 -3.57 0.88 2.44
N LYS A 50 -2.79 0.59 1.39
CA LYS A 50 -2.38 -0.78 1.07
C LYS A 50 -1.51 -1.40 2.16
N ILE A 51 -0.61 -0.61 2.77
CA ILE A 51 0.22 -1.05 3.89
C ILE A 51 -0.66 -1.35 5.10
N ALA A 52 -1.57 -0.43 5.45
CA ALA A 52 -2.50 -0.56 6.57
C ALA A 52 -3.33 -1.85 6.46
N ALA A 53 -3.93 -2.10 5.29
CA ALA A 53 -4.67 -3.32 5.02
C ALA A 53 -3.79 -4.58 5.14
N ARG A 54 -2.55 -4.55 4.63
CA ARG A 54 -1.63 -5.70 4.67
C ARG A 54 -1.20 -6.07 6.09
N ILE A 55 -1.07 -5.10 6.99
CA ILE A 55 -0.60 -5.32 8.37
C ILE A 55 -1.72 -5.29 9.40
N ALA A 56 -2.99 -5.31 8.94
CA ALA A 56 -4.19 -5.22 9.77
C ALA A 56 -4.15 -4.05 10.77
N LYS A 57 -3.79 -2.87 10.28
CA LYS A 57 -3.80 -1.61 11.04
C LYS A 57 -4.65 -0.57 10.35
N THR A 58 -5.06 0.46 11.08
CA THR A 58 -5.70 1.63 10.47
C THR A 58 -4.65 2.54 9.80
N LYS A 59 -5.10 3.37 8.86
CA LYS A 59 -4.22 4.30 8.14
C LYS A 59 -3.53 5.26 9.10
N GLU A 60 -4.24 5.69 10.12
CA GLU A 60 -3.78 6.59 11.18
C GLU A 60 -2.61 5.97 11.95
N GLU A 61 -2.64 4.65 12.22
CA GLU A 61 -1.53 3.96 12.89
C GLU A 61 -0.28 3.90 11.99
N VAL A 62 -0.47 3.69 10.69
CA VAL A 62 0.64 3.67 9.74
C VAL A 62 1.23 5.07 9.61
N ILE A 63 0.41 6.12 9.54
CA ILE A 63 0.87 7.52 9.55
C ILE A 63 1.64 7.82 10.84
N ALA A 64 1.13 7.41 12.01
CA ALA A 64 1.82 7.58 13.28
C ALA A 64 3.19 6.88 13.32
N GLU A 65 3.32 5.73 12.65
CA GLU A 65 4.61 5.05 12.48
C GLU A 65 5.56 5.81 11.54
N VAL A 66 5.04 6.39 10.44
CA VAL A 66 5.83 7.27 9.55
C VAL A 66 6.36 8.49 10.32
N GLU A 67 5.50 9.14 11.11
CA GLU A 67 5.89 10.28 11.95
C GLU A 67 6.94 9.90 13.00
N ARG A 68 6.80 8.72 13.60
CA ARG A 68 7.77 8.18 14.58
C ARG A 68 9.13 7.96 13.95
N ARG A 69 9.19 7.34 12.76
CA ARG A 69 10.43 7.18 11.99
C ARG A 69 11.03 8.53 11.60
N ALA A 70 10.21 9.49 11.17
CA ALA A 70 10.66 10.84 10.87
C ALA A 70 11.22 11.58 12.10
N ALA A 71 10.66 11.36 13.28
CA ALA A 71 11.19 11.90 14.53
C ALA A 71 12.55 11.29 14.88
N LEU A 72 12.72 9.97 14.71
CA LEU A 72 14.01 9.31 14.89
C LEU A 72 15.08 9.88 13.95
N LEU A 73 14.79 9.97 12.64
CA LEU A 73 15.75 10.50 11.67
C LEU A 73 16.18 11.93 11.99
N ARG A 74 15.25 12.78 12.44
CA ARG A 74 15.57 14.13 12.94
C ARG A 74 16.51 14.08 14.14
N ARG A 75 16.22 13.22 15.13
CA ARG A 75 17.10 13.04 16.30
C ARG A 75 18.49 12.55 15.91
N LEU A 76 18.62 11.65 14.91
CA LEU A 76 19.94 11.22 14.43
C LEU A 76 20.75 12.41 13.90
N THR A 77 20.13 13.26 13.08
CA THR A 77 20.78 14.47 12.56
C THR A 77 21.16 15.45 13.67
N GLU A 78 20.28 15.71 14.63
CA GLU A 78 20.54 16.58 15.78
C GLU A 78 21.71 16.06 16.65
N ASN A 79 21.85 14.74 16.77
CA ASN A 79 22.96 14.09 17.49
C ASN A 79 24.21 13.89 16.62
N LYS A 80 24.27 14.52 15.43
CA LYS A 80 25.39 14.42 14.48
C LYS A 80 25.70 13.00 14.01
N VAL A 81 24.71 12.10 14.05
CA VAL A 81 24.81 10.76 13.46
C VAL A 81 24.51 10.89 11.96
N ILE A 82 25.53 11.24 11.19
CA ILE A 82 25.44 11.51 9.75
C ILE A 82 26.21 10.49 8.89
N GLU A 83 27.07 9.70 9.50
CA GLU A 83 27.85 8.66 8.81
C GLU A 83 26.95 7.49 8.41
N ILE A 84 27.06 7.05 7.15
CA ILE A 84 26.17 6.04 6.56
C ILE A 84 26.13 4.74 7.36
N ARG A 85 27.30 4.30 7.87
CA ARG A 85 27.44 3.08 8.69
C ARG A 85 26.69 3.21 10.01
N ASP A 86 26.74 4.38 10.61
CA ASP A 86 26.10 4.63 11.91
C ASP A 86 24.59 4.77 11.75
N ILE A 87 24.14 5.47 10.71
CA ILE A 87 22.72 5.54 10.34
C ILE A 87 22.15 4.13 10.09
N ALA A 88 22.83 3.31 9.30
CA ALA A 88 22.39 1.96 8.99
C ALA A 88 22.23 1.11 10.26
N ARG A 89 23.18 1.19 11.20
CA ARG A 89 23.10 0.51 12.49
C ARG A 89 21.85 0.92 13.27
N GLU A 90 21.56 2.22 13.39
CA GLU A 90 20.37 2.68 14.11
C GLU A 90 19.07 2.24 13.43
N ILE A 91 19.03 2.22 12.08
CA ILE A 91 17.88 1.70 11.32
C ILE A 91 17.66 0.21 11.58
N TYR A 92 18.71 -0.61 11.54
CA TYR A 92 18.60 -2.05 11.83
C TYR A 92 18.15 -2.31 13.26
N SER A 93 18.74 -1.60 14.23
CA SER A 93 18.29 -1.68 15.62
C SER A 93 16.83 -1.28 15.79
N TYR A 94 16.34 -0.29 15.03
CA TYR A 94 14.95 0.11 15.08
C TYR A 94 14.01 -0.98 14.55
N TYR A 95 14.41 -1.72 13.50
CA TYR A 95 13.63 -2.87 13.02
C TYR A 95 13.56 -4.01 14.05
N SER A 96 14.62 -4.23 14.82
CA SER A 96 14.67 -5.29 15.85
C SER A 96 13.95 -4.89 17.14
N ASN A 97 14.19 -3.68 17.64
CA ASN A 97 13.59 -3.17 18.87
C ASN A 97 13.39 -1.64 18.79
N PRO A 98 12.25 -1.20 18.24
CA PRO A 98 11.96 0.22 18.08
C PRO A 98 12.01 0.98 19.41
N GLU A 99 11.48 0.41 20.49
CA GLU A 99 11.39 1.11 21.77
C GLU A 99 12.77 1.40 22.38
N GLN A 100 13.70 0.45 22.28
CA GLN A 100 15.07 0.65 22.77
C GLN A 100 15.74 1.83 22.06
N VAL A 101 15.61 1.88 20.73
CA VAL A 101 16.20 2.97 19.92
C VAL A 101 15.52 4.30 20.25
N LEU A 102 14.19 4.32 20.35
CA LEU A 102 13.46 5.54 20.69
C LEU A 102 13.86 6.07 22.07
N ARG A 103 13.97 5.20 23.08
CA ARG A 103 14.44 5.58 24.42
C ARG A 103 15.85 6.15 24.40
N LYS A 104 16.77 5.53 23.64
CA LYS A 104 18.15 6.01 23.48
C LYS A 104 18.21 7.46 22.97
N TYR A 105 17.27 7.86 22.11
CA TYR A 105 17.18 9.22 21.57
C TYR A 105 16.15 10.12 22.29
N GLY A 106 15.69 9.73 23.49
CA GLY A 106 14.74 10.51 24.28
C GLY A 106 13.35 10.67 23.63
N LEU A 107 13.00 9.80 22.70
CA LEU A 107 11.69 9.75 22.06
C LEU A 107 10.78 8.79 22.83
N ARG A 108 9.53 9.19 23.06
CA ARG A 108 8.52 8.31 23.65
C ARG A 108 7.86 7.48 22.56
N ALA A 109 7.84 6.16 22.73
CA ALA A 109 6.94 5.31 21.99
C ALA A 109 5.52 5.63 22.48
N ARG A 110 4.74 6.37 21.70
CA ARG A 110 3.28 6.37 21.92
C ARG A 110 2.80 4.96 21.55
N ALA A 111 2.17 4.28 22.49
CA ALA A 111 1.31 3.16 22.13
C ALA A 111 0.25 3.73 21.19
N ILE A 112 0.14 3.17 20.00
CA ILE A 112 -0.95 3.54 19.09
C ILE A 112 -2.16 2.81 19.66
N GLN A 113 -2.89 3.46 20.56
CA GLN A 113 -4.17 2.97 21.05
C GLN A 113 -5.28 3.73 20.33
N VAL A 114 -6.14 2.99 19.66
CA VAL A 114 -7.44 3.45 19.17
C VAL A 114 -8.48 2.54 19.81
N PRO A 115 -9.65 3.07 20.25
CA PRO A 115 -10.71 2.23 20.76
C PRO A 115 -11.12 1.25 19.65
N VAL A 116 -11.16 -0.04 19.96
CA VAL A 116 -11.92 -0.99 19.16
C VAL A 116 -13.36 -0.50 19.24
N GLY A 117 -13.84 0.18 18.20
CA GLY A 117 -15.28 0.44 18.05
C GLY A 117 -15.98 -0.91 18.09
N GLU A 118 -16.99 -1.04 18.95
CA GLU A 118 -17.73 -2.29 19.11
C GLU A 118 -18.05 -2.89 17.74
N PRO A 119 -17.72 -4.17 17.50
CA PRO A 119 -18.13 -4.82 16.29
C PRO A 119 -19.66 -4.76 16.22
N ALA A 120 -20.18 -4.15 15.16
CA ALA A 120 -21.58 -4.28 14.83
C ALA A 120 -21.96 -5.77 14.85
N PRO A 121 -23.15 -6.14 15.38
CA PRO A 121 -23.50 -7.54 15.58
C PRO A 121 -23.38 -8.29 14.25
N MET A 122 -22.41 -9.21 14.20
CA MET A 122 -22.26 -10.18 13.12
C MET A 122 -23.52 -11.04 13.11
N SER A 123 -24.29 -10.96 12.02
CA SER A 123 -25.32 -11.94 11.73
C SER A 123 -24.67 -13.32 11.64
N GLU A 124 -25.15 -14.19 12.50
CA GLU A 124 -24.69 -15.54 12.78
C GLU A 124 -25.01 -16.47 11.61
N SER A 125 -24.09 -16.59 10.65
CA SER A 125 -24.02 -17.75 9.74
C SER A 125 -22.78 -17.67 8.87
N MET A 126 -21.67 -18.25 9.31
CA MET A 126 -20.76 -18.98 8.43
C MET A 126 -19.76 -19.78 9.26
N GLU A 127 -19.98 -21.09 9.28
CA GLU A 127 -19.06 -22.07 9.81
C GLU A 127 -17.70 -21.94 9.12
N VAL A 128 -16.65 -21.85 9.93
CA VAL A 128 -15.26 -21.87 9.49
C VAL A 128 -14.93 -23.29 9.04
N ARG A 129 -14.78 -23.51 7.74
CA ARG A 129 -14.09 -24.69 7.21
C ARG A 129 -12.61 -24.40 7.13
N GLU A 130 -11.86 -25.09 7.97
CA GLU A 130 -10.41 -25.13 7.95
C GLU A 130 -9.95 -25.89 6.70
N SER A 131 -9.14 -25.28 5.85
CA SER A 131 -8.50 -25.97 4.72
C SER A 131 -6.98 -25.80 4.80
N GLU A 132 -6.31 -26.95 4.81
CA GLU A 132 -4.89 -27.17 5.06
C GLU A 132 -3.95 -26.45 4.07
N ALA A 133 -2.73 -26.20 4.55
CA ALA A 133 -1.65 -25.56 3.83
C ALA A 133 -1.16 -26.40 2.64
N ILE A 134 -1.33 -25.89 1.42
CA ILE A 134 -0.71 -26.47 0.23
C ILE A 134 0.70 -25.87 0.07
N LYS A 135 1.71 -26.75 0.06
CA LYS A 135 3.12 -26.43 -0.23
C LYS A 135 3.26 -25.95 -1.67
N ALA A 136 3.90 -24.79 -1.85
CA ALA A 136 4.26 -24.26 -3.15
C ALA A 136 5.52 -24.94 -3.70
N GLU A 137 5.36 -25.83 -4.68
CA GLU A 137 6.41 -26.14 -5.64
C GLU A 137 6.31 -25.16 -6.81
N ALA A 138 7.45 -24.66 -7.27
CA ALA A 138 7.52 -23.82 -8.46
C ALA A 138 7.64 -24.68 -9.72
N PRO A 139 6.84 -24.44 -10.77
CA PRO A 139 7.20 -24.91 -12.10
C PRO A 139 7.55 -23.74 -13.02
N SER A 140 8.67 -23.95 -13.71
CA SER A 140 8.97 -23.44 -15.04
C SER A 140 7.81 -23.64 -16.01
N THR A 141 7.63 -22.72 -16.96
CA THR A 141 7.82 -22.92 -18.42
C THR A 141 7.11 -21.78 -19.16
N TRP A 142 7.82 -21.12 -20.07
CA TRP A 142 7.26 -20.12 -20.99
C TRP A 142 6.49 -20.82 -22.11
N SER A 143 5.17 -21.03 -21.99
CA SER A 143 4.27 -21.27 -23.15
C SER A 143 2.76 -21.46 -22.86
N GLU A 144 2.14 -20.87 -21.83
CA GLU A 144 0.66 -20.94 -21.69
C GLU A 144 0.09 -19.60 -21.20
N GLY A 145 -0.29 -18.72 -22.13
CA GLY A 145 -0.79 -17.38 -21.79
C GLY A 145 -2.26 -17.15 -22.13
N ALA A 146 -2.76 -17.67 -23.26
CA ALA A 146 -4.09 -17.32 -23.74
C ALA A 146 -5.22 -18.09 -23.03
N ASP A 147 -5.05 -19.41 -22.84
CA ASP A 147 -6.10 -20.26 -22.29
C ASP A 147 -6.33 -20.02 -20.78
N GLU A 148 -5.28 -19.67 -20.03
CA GLU A 148 -5.41 -19.26 -18.63
C GLU A 148 -6.11 -17.90 -18.50
N GLU A 149 -5.79 -16.95 -19.37
CA GLU A 149 -6.42 -15.62 -19.37
C GLU A 149 -7.93 -15.72 -19.63
N ASP A 150 -8.36 -16.61 -20.53
CA ASP A 150 -9.77 -16.83 -20.83
C ASP A 150 -10.53 -17.52 -19.68
N LYS A 151 -9.94 -18.54 -19.05
CA LYS A 151 -10.51 -19.19 -17.87
C LYS A 151 -10.68 -18.20 -16.71
N VAL A 152 -9.67 -17.35 -16.48
CA VAL A 152 -9.73 -16.31 -15.43
C VAL A 152 -10.79 -15.26 -15.76
N ALA A 153 -10.93 -14.87 -17.04
CA ALA A 153 -11.97 -13.95 -17.47
C ALA A 153 -13.38 -14.51 -17.22
N GLU A 154 -13.62 -15.78 -17.52
CA GLU A 154 -14.89 -16.45 -17.25
C GLU A 154 -15.18 -16.55 -15.74
N SER A 155 -14.17 -16.91 -14.93
CA SER A 155 -14.30 -16.95 -13.48
C SER A 155 -14.69 -15.58 -12.91
N ILE A 156 -14.08 -14.49 -13.39
CA ILE A 156 -14.45 -13.12 -12.99
C ILE A 156 -15.90 -12.80 -13.37
N LEU A 157 -16.35 -13.17 -14.57
CA LEU A 157 -17.74 -12.94 -14.97
C LEU A 157 -18.73 -13.72 -14.10
N ASN A 158 -18.41 -14.95 -13.69
CA ASN A 158 -19.25 -15.74 -12.80
C ASN A 158 -19.35 -15.11 -11.41
N ILE A 159 -18.22 -14.68 -10.82
CA ILE A 159 -18.20 -13.93 -9.55
C ILE A 159 -19.10 -12.70 -9.64
N LEU A 160 -19.00 -11.93 -10.73
CA LEU A 160 -19.85 -10.76 -10.91
C LEU A 160 -21.33 -11.13 -11.01
N ARG A 161 -21.68 -12.23 -11.71
CA ARG A 161 -23.09 -12.69 -11.81
C ARG A 161 -23.64 -13.16 -10.46
N GLU A 162 -22.81 -13.80 -9.64
CA GLU A 162 -23.17 -14.25 -8.29
C GLU A 162 -23.39 -13.07 -7.32
N HIS A 163 -22.68 -11.96 -7.53
CA HIS A 163 -22.73 -10.76 -6.69
C HIS A 163 -23.51 -9.59 -7.33
N GLU A 164 -24.68 -9.87 -7.91
CA GLU A 164 -25.59 -8.85 -8.45
C GLU A 164 -24.96 -7.89 -9.48
N GLY A 165 -23.95 -8.37 -10.19
CA GLY A 165 -23.24 -7.60 -11.22
C GLY A 165 -22.28 -6.55 -10.70
N ALA A 166 -21.97 -6.49 -9.41
CA ALA A 166 -20.98 -5.56 -8.85
C ALA A 166 -20.09 -6.23 -7.80
N TYR A 167 -18.77 -6.14 -7.97
CA TYR A 167 -17.83 -6.75 -7.04
C TYR A 167 -16.62 -5.85 -6.76
N PRO A 168 -16.05 -5.85 -5.54
CA PRO A 168 -14.85 -5.07 -5.24
C PRO A 168 -13.66 -5.54 -6.07
N LEU A 169 -13.04 -4.64 -6.83
CA LEU A 169 -11.92 -4.98 -7.72
C LEU A 169 -10.76 -5.63 -6.97
N TRP A 170 -10.48 -5.16 -5.75
CA TRP A 170 -9.37 -5.66 -4.94
C TRP A 170 -9.58 -7.12 -4.52
N ARG A 171 -10.82 -7.58 -4.31
CA ARG A 171 -11.13 -8.97 -3.93
C ARG A 171 -10.66 -9.92 -5.03
N ILE A 172 -10.90 -9.59 -6.30
CA ILE A 172 -10.46 -10.38 -7.46
C ILE A 172 -8.93 -10.59 -7.45
N PHE A 173 -8.16 -9.57 -7.07
CA PHE A 173 -6.68 -9.67 -7.01
C PHE A 173 -6.15 -10.38 -5.76
N VAL A 174 -6.97 -10.57 -4.73
CA VAL A 174 -6.59 -11.22 -3.47
C VAL A 174 -7.02 -12.68 -3.44
N GLU A 175 -8.22 -12.97 -3.96
CA GLU A 175 -8.86 -14.29 -3.89
C GLU A 175 -8.52 -15.18 -5.09
N ALA A 176 -8.07 -14.61 -6.20
CA ALA A 176 -7.71 -15.40 -7.37
C ALA A 176 -6.42 -16.21 -7.11
N PRO A 177 -6.43 -17.55 -7.27
CA PRO A 177 -5.26 -18.41 -7.08
C PRO A 177 -4.26 -18.35 -8.26
N VAL A 178 -4.27 -17.24 -9.02
CA VAL A 178 -3.46 -17.03 -10.23
C VAL A 178 -2.61 -15.76 -10.10
N SER A 179 -1.62 -15.62 -10.98
CA SER A 179 -0.76 -14.44 -10.97
C SER A 179 -1.55 -13.14 -11.19
N LYS A 180 -1.17 -12.07 -10.49
CA LYS A 180 -1.81 -10.74 -10.64
C LYS A 180 -1.75 -10.21 -12.07
N ILE A 181 -0.71 -10.60 -12.81
CA ILE A 181 -0.52 -10.22 -14.21
C ILE A 181 -1.60 -10.90 -15.08
N THR A 182 -1.89 -12.18 -14.84
CA THR A 182 -2.94 -12.94 -15.55
C THR A 182 -4.32 -12.34 -15.27
N VAL A 183 -4.64 -12.06 -14.00
CA VAL A 183 -5.89 -11.36 -13.61
C VAL A 183 -6.02 -10.01 -14.30
N PHE A 184 -4.94 -9.23 -14.34
CA PHE A 184 -4.94 -7.92 -14.97
C PHE A 184 -5.22 -8.00 -16.49
N LYS A 185 -4.59 -8.96 -17.18
CA LYS A 185 -4.81 -9.18 -18.61
C LYS A 185 -6.24 -9.65 -18.91
N ALA A 186 -6.78 -10.57 -18.11
CA ALA A 186 -8.17 -11.01 -18.21
C ALA A 186 -9.16 -9.84 -18.02
N LEU A 187 -8.95 -9.01 -17.00
CA LEU A 187 -9.77 -7.80 -16.76
C LEU A 187 -9.67 -6.79 -17.91
N LYS A 188 -8.46 -6.59 -18.46
CA LYS A 188 -8.25 -5.73 -19.63
C LYS A 188 -9.05 -6.24 -20.83
N LYS A 189 -9.01 -7.55 -21.11
CA LYS A 189 -9.76 -8.21 -22.19
C LYS A 189 -11.28 -8.07 -22.00
N LEU A 190 -11.78 -8.24 -20.77
CA LEU A 190 -13.20 -8.04 -20.45
C LEU A 190 -13.66 -6.59 -20.65
N ARG A 191 -12.81 -5.62 -20.29
CA ARG A 191 -13.10 -4.19 -20.48
C ARG A 191 -13.10 -3.79 -21.95
N GLU A 192 -12.11 -4.27 -22.72
CA GLU A 192 -12.00 -3.99 -24.16
C GLU A 192 -13.14 -4.64 -24.96
N SER A 193 -13.62 -5.82 -24.53
CA SER A 193 -14.81 -6.46 -25.09
C SER A 193 -16.13 -5.84 -24.60
N GLY A 194 -16.07 -4.81 -23.73
CA GLY A 194 -17.25 -4.09 -23.24
C GLY A 194 -18.13 -4.87 -22.26
N LYS A 195 -17.67 -6.02 -21.75
CA LYS A 195 -18.44 -6.87 -20.82
C LYS A 195 -18.45 -6.34 -19.39
N VAL A 196 -17.44 -5.55 -19.01
CA VAL A 196 -17.29 -5.00 -17.66
C VAL A 196 -16.84 -3.54 -17.70
N GLU A 197 -17.25 -2.80 -16.67
CA GLU A 197 -16.77 -1.45 -16.39
C GLU A 197 -16.13 -1.41 -15.00
N VAL A 198 -15.06 -0.63 -14.85
CA VAL A 198 -14.39 -0.45 -13.55
C VAL A 198 -14.47 1.01 -13.16
N SER A 199 -15.15 1.31 -12.05
CA SER A 199 -15.28 2.66 -11.50
C SER A 199 -15.17 2.65 -9.99
N ARG A 200 -14.48 3.65 -9.41
CA ARG A 200 -14.35 3.84 -7.95
C ARG A 200 -14.00 2.55 -7.18
N SER A 201 -13.04 1.77 -7.69
CA SER A 201 -12.56 0.51 -7.09
C SER A 201 -13.57 -0.66 -7.08
N ILE A 202 -14.69 -0.52 -7.79
CA ILE A 202 -15.69 -1.56 -8.03
C ILE A 202 -15.64 -1.95 -9.51
N ILE A 203 -15.71 -3.24 -9.80
CA ILE A 203 -15.98 -3.75 -11.14
C ILE A 203 -17.46 -4.08 -11.26
N ARG A 204 -18.08 -3.71 -12.37
CA ARG A 204 -19.48 -3.96 -12.68
C ARG A 204 -19.61 -4.71 -13.99
N LEU A 205 -20.58 -5.61 -14.07
CA LEU A 205 -21.05 -6.11 -15.36
C LEU A 205 -21.70 -4.96 -16.10
N LYS A 206 -21.37 -4.84 -17.38
CA LYS A 206 -22.11 -3.97 -18.29
C LYS A 206 -23.17 -4.84 -18.93
N GLU A 207 -24.43 -4.64 -18.58
CA GLU A 207 -25.53 -5.31 -19.28
C GLU A 207 -25.49 -4.89 -20.76
N SER A 208 -25.63 -5.89 -21.64
CA SER A 208 -25.77 -5.68 -23.09
C SER A 208 -27.12 -5.04 -23.40
#